data_AF-A0A955ZAL1-F1
#
_entry.id   AF-A0A955ZAL1-F1
#
_cell.length_a   1.000
_cell.length_b   1.000
_cell.length_c   1.000
_cell.angle_alpha   90.00
_cell.angle_beta   90.00
_cell.angle_gamma   90.00
#
_symmetry.space_group_name_H-M   'P 1'
#
loop_
_entity.id
_entity.type
_entity.pdbx_description
1 polymer ?
#
loop_
_entity_poly.entity_id
_entity_poly.type
_entity_poly.pdbx_seq_one_letter_code
_entity_poly.pdbx_strand_id
1 'polypeptide(L)'
;MRAPTRDHLVALYRDHVHALTQAYSAALAAHGYDAVVLHSGRAKKRTEFDDQYWPHRPVPHFQHWAPIADPDAYVVVEQGKGARLTWPVCTSFWEKPLPPESDHFLEALDVSRD
;
A
#
# COMPACT_ATOMS: atom_id res chain seq x y z
N MET A 1 15.09 -23.50 13.59
CA MET A 1 15.02 -22.02 13.61
C MET A 1 13.70 -21.65 14.28
N ARG A 2 13.69 -20.80 15.32
CA ARG A 2 12.45 -20.35 15.95
C ARG A 2 11.82 -19.29 15.05
N ALA A 3 10.52 -19.38 14.77
CA ALA A 3 9.82 -18.35 14.01
C ALA A 3 9.93 -16.98 14.73
N PRO A 4 10.07 -15.87 13.99
CA PRO A 4 10.11 -14.54 14.58
C PRO A 4 8.78 -14.24 15.30
N THR A 5 8.84 -13.49 16.40
CA THR A 5 7.64 -13.02 17.09
C THR A 5 6.96 -11.90 16.31
N ARG A 6 5.66 -11.70 16.53
CA ARG A 6 4.90 -10.58 15.93
C ARG A 6 5.61 -9.24 16.18
N ASP A 7 5.98 -8.94 17.42
CA ASP A 7 6.60 -7.66 17.78
C ASP A 7 7.92 -7.42 17.06
N HIS A 8 8.68 -8.49 16.80
CA HIS A 8 9.90 -8.39 16.02
C HIS A 8 9.61 -8.07 14.56
N LEU A 9 8.59 -8.70 13.95
CA LEU A 9 8.16 -8.40 12.58
C LEU A 9 7.59 -6.98 12.46
N VAL A 10 6.83 -6.50 13.45
CA VAL A 10 6.34 -5.12 13.50
C VAL A 10 7.50 -4.12 13.55
N ALA A 11 8.51 -4.38 14.38
CA ALA A 11 9.70 -3.54 14.44
C ALA A 11 10.44 -3.51 13.09
N LEU A 12 10.68 -4.67 12.47
CA LEU A 12 11.30 -4.75 11.15
C LEU A 12 10.48 -4.04 10.06
N TYR A 13 9.14 -4.12 10.15
CA TYR A 13 8.26 -3.43 9.21
C TYR A 13 8.35 -1.90 9.34
N ARG A 14 8.42 -1.39 10.57
CA ARG A 14 8.65 0.04 10.83
C ARG A 14 10.00 0.50 10.28
N ASP A 15 11.06 -0.28 10.49
CA ASP A 15 12.39 0.02 9.96
C ASP A 15 12.38 0.04 8.41
N HIS A 16 11.66 -0.91 7.81
CA HIS A 16 11.46 -0.98 6.36
C HIS A 16 10.75 0.26 5.80
N VAL A 17 9.62 0.67 6.39
CA VAL A 17 8.89 1.88 5.97
C VAL A 17 9.74 3.14 6.17
N HIS A 18 10.50 3.21 7.26
CA HIS A 18 11.44 4.32 7.48
C HIS A 18 12.50 4.38 6.38
N ALA A 19 13.13 3.26 6.03
CA ALA A 19 14.13 3.20 4.97
C ALA A 19 13.55 3.61 3.60
N LEU A 20 12.34 3.15 3.26
CA LEU A 20 11.65 3.56 2.04
C LEU A 20 11.35 5.06 2.04
N THR A 21 10.84 5.61 3.14
CA THR A 21 10.53 7.04 3.27
C THR A 21 11.77 7.90 3.03
N GLN A 22 12.91 7.53 3.60
CA GLN A 22 14.17 8.26 3.38
C GLN A 22 14.62 8.20 1.91
N ALA A 23 14.57 7.01 1.29
CA ALA A 23 14.96 6.83 -0.10
C ALA A 23 14.07 7.66 -1.05
N TYR A 24 12.76 7.64 -0.83
CA TYR A 24 11.81 8.42 -1.61
C TYR A 24 11.98 9.92 -1.38
N SER A 25 12.16 10.36 -0.13
CA SER A 25 12.42 11.79 0.17
C SER A 25 13.68 12.31 -0.53
N ALA A 26 14.75 11.51 -0.58
CA ALA A 26 15.98 11.87 -1.28
C ALA A 26 15.77 11.98 -2.80
N ALA A 27 15.05 11.03 -3.41
CA ALA A 27 14.74 11.06 -4.83
C ALA A 27 13.84 12.26 -5.19
N LEU A 28 12.80 12.51 -4.39
CA LEU A 28 11.89 13.64 -4.54
C LEU A 28 12.65 14.98 -4.48
N ALA A 29 13.54 15.15 -3.50
CA ALA A 29 14.38 16.34 -3.37
C ALA A 29 15.32 16.52 -4.57
N ALA A 30 15.97 15.45 -5.03
CA ALA A 30 16.89 15.49 -6.17
C ALA A 30 16.21 15.89 -7.49
N HIS A 31 14.91 15.62 -7.63
CA HIS A 31 14.12 15.92 -8.82
C HIS A 31 13.16 17.12 -8.66
N GLY A 32 13.12 17.76 -7.49
CA GLY A 32 12.30 18.94 -7.24
C GLY A 32 10.79 18.66 -7.14
N TYR A 33 10.39 17.49 -6.64
CA TYR A 33 8.98 17.10 -6.48
C TYR A 33 8.57 17.06 -5.01
N ASP A 34 7.46 17.67 -4.62
CA ASP A 34 7.04 17.68 -3.19
C ASP A 34 6.59 16.30 -2.67
N ALA A 35 6.02 15.48 -3.55
CA ALA A 35 5.44 14.19 -3.20
C ALA A 35 5.35 13.23 -4.38
N VAL A 36 5.11 11.95 -4.09
CA VAL A 36 4.71 10.94 -5.07
C VAL A 36 3.49 10.16 -4.58
N VAL A 37 2.62 9.78 -5.52
CA VAL A 37 1.47 8.91 -5.29
C VAL A 37 1.71 7.57 -5.98
N LEU A 38 1.65 6.50 -5.21
CA LEU A 38 1.83 5.12 -5.65
C LEU A 38 0.48 4.42 -5.57
N HIS A 39 -0.19 4.28 -6.72
CA HIS A 39 -1.53 3.70 -6.81
C HIS A 39 -1.46 2.17 -6.95
N SER A 40 -2.22 1.40 -6.17
CA SER A 40 -2.23 -0.07 -6.21
C SER A 40 -2.65 -0.61 -7.58
N GLY A 41 -3.44 0.15 -8.31
CA GLY A 41 -3.90 -0.15 -9.67
C GLY A 41 -5.42 -0.24 -9.69
N ARG A 42 -5.99 -0.49 -10.87
CA ARG A 42 -7.45 -0.62 -11.03
C ARG A 42 -7.83 -2.00 -11.50
N ALA A 43 -9.04 -2.43 -11.16
CA ALA A 43 -9.64 -3.60 -11.77
C ALA A 43 -9.78 -3.35 -13.29
N LYS A 44 -9.31 -4.29 -14.11
CA LYS A 44 -9.34 -4.18 -15.56
C LYS A 44 -10.46 -5.04 -16.14
N LYS A 45 -11.38 -4.42 -16.86
CA LYS A 45 -12.46 -5.10 -17.58
C LYS A 45 -11.88 -6.07 -18.62
N ARG A 46 -12.45 -7.26 -18.76
CA ARG A 46 -11.95 -8.30 -19.69
C ARG A 46 -12.27 -7.97 -21.15
N THR A 47 -13.44 -7.39 -21.38
CA THR A 47 -13.98 -7.00 -22.69
C THR A 47 -14.93 -5.82 -22.50
N GLU A 48 -15.17 -5.03 -23.54
CA GLU A 48 -16.11 -3.90 -23.46
C GLU A 48 -17.57 -4.38 -23.33
N PHE A 49 -17.86 -5.58 -23.82
CA PHE A 49 -19.22 -6.13 -23.99
C PHE A 49 -19.73 -7.04 -22.84
N ASP A 50 -18.98 -7.17 -21.74
CA ASP A 50 -19.34 -8.03 -20.59
C ASP A 50 -18.87 -7.36 -19.28
N ASP A 51 -19.51 -7.59 -18.15
CA ASP A 51 -19.17 -6.96 -16.86
C ASP A 51 -18.04 -7.66 -16.07
N GLN A 52 -17.42 -8.69 -16.65
CA GLN A 52 -16.32 -9.42 -16.03
C GLN A 52 -15.00 -8.63 -15.97
N TYR A 53 -14.27 -8.80 -14.87
CA TYR A 53 -12.93 -8.23 -14.65
C TYR A 53 -11.85 -9.32 -14.59
N TRP A 54 -10.62 -8.96 -14.99
CA TRP A 54 -9.44 -9.78 -14.70
C TRP A 54 -9.12 -9.74 -13.20
N PRO A 55 -8.51 -10.81 -12.64
CA PRO A 55 -7.99 -10.76 -11.29
C PRO A 55 -7.04 -9.58 -11.12
N HIS A 56 -7.33 -8.71 -10.14
CA HIS A 56 -6.48 -7.56 -9.87
C HIS A 56 -5.12 -8.03 -9.34
N ARG A 57 -4.06 -7.40 -9.85
CA ARG A 57 -2.69 -7.57 -9.36
C ARG A 57 -2.16 -6.19 -9.00
N PRO A 58 -1.90 -5.92 -7.72
CA PRO A 58 -1.38 -4.63 -7.32
C PRO A 58 -0.03 -4.35 -7.97
N VAL A 59 0.25 -3.08 -8.27
CA VAL A 59 1.53 -2.71 -8.87
C VAL A 59 2.68 -2.91 -7.87
N PRO A 60 3.85 -3.39 -8.32
CA PRO A 60 4.97 -3.68 -7.41
C PRO A 60 5.41 -2.48 -6.57
N HIS A 61 5.39 -1.27 -7.15
CA HIS A 61 5.78 -0.05 -6.43
C HIS A 61 4.88 0.24 -5.22
N PHE A 62 3.59 -0.12 -5.26
CA PHE A 62 2.68 -0.02 -4.11
C PHE A 62 2.95 -1.16 -3.11
N GLN A 63 3.14 -2.39 -3.60
CA GLN A 63 3.34 -3.57 -2.75
C GLN A 63 4.61 -3.50 -1.88
N HIS A 64 5.59 -2.68 -2.24
CA HIS A 64 6.72 -2.37 -1.37
C HIS A 64 6.30 -1.74 -0.04
N TRP A 65 5.15 -1.06 0.01
CA TRP A 65 4.70 -0.28 1.15
C TRP A 65 3.62 -0.96 1.98
N ALA A 66 2.73 -1.73 1.37
CA ALA A 66 1.62 -2.37 2.07
C ALA A 66 1.28 -3.73 1.44
N PRO A 67 1.11 -4.81 2.24
CA PRO A 67 0.72 -6.13 1.75
C PRO A 67 -0.80 -6.22 1.52
N ILE A 68 -1.34 -5.28 0.73
CA ILE A 68 -2.77 -5.15 0.43
C ILE A 68 -3.01 -5.50 -1.04
N ALA A 69 -4.09 -6.24 -1.30
CA ALA A 69 -4.48 -6.66 -2.64
C ALA A 69 -5.65 -5.86 -3.23
N ASP A 70 -6.22 -4.91 -2.48
CA ASP A 70 -7.36 -4.11 -2.93
C ASP A 70 -6.96 -3.15 -4.08
N PRO A 71 -7.82 -3.03 -5.12
CA PRO A 71 -7.66 -1.98 -6.13
C PRO A 71 -7.94 -0.60 -5.51
N ASP A 72 -7.49 0.44 -6.20
CA ASP A 72 -7.76 1.85 -5.87
C ASP A 72 -7.23 2.34 -4.50
N ALA A 73 -6.45 1.52 -3.80
CA ALA A 73 -5.62 1.97 -2.69
C ALA A 73 -4.41 2.75 -3.21
N TYR A 74 -3.87 3.65 -2.41
CA TYR A 74 -2.66 4.38 -2.79
C TYR A 74 -1.83 4.82 -1.58
N VAL A 75 -0.52 4.92 -1.79
CA VAL A 75 0.41 5.50 -0.82
C VAL A 75 0.87 6.86 -1.31
N VAL A 76 0.77 7.87 -0.46
CA VAL A 76 1.32 9.21 -0.69
C VAL A 76 2.57 9.35 0.16
N VAL A 77 3.71 9.61 -0.48
CA VAL A 77 4.96 9.91 0.22
C VAL A 77 5.27 11.38 0.01
N GLU A 78 5.30 12.15 1.10
CA GLU A 78 5.59 13.58 1.09
C GLU A 78 6.97 13.84 1.70
N GLN A 79 7.75 14.74 1.09
CA GLN A 79 9.04 15.15 1.64
C GLN A 79 8.86 15.69 3.07
N GLY A 80 9.65 15.15 4.01
CA GLY A 80 9.70 15.62 5.41
C GLY A 80 8.47 15.31 6.28
N LYS A 81 7.43 14.64 5.76
CA LYS A 81 6.22 14.31 6.55
C LYS A 81 5.98 12.82 6.76
N GLY A 82 6.45 11.97 5.84
CA GLY A 82 6.27 10.51 5.91
C GLY A 82 5.38 9.95 4.80
N ALA A 83 4.89 8.73 5.01
CA ALA A 83 4.06 8.00 4.07
C ALA A 83 2.65 7.76 4.64
N ARG A 84 1.62 8.13 3.87
CA ARG A 84 0.21 7.89 4.17
C ARG A 84 -0.35 6.84 3.23
N LEU A 85 -1.04 5.86 3.77
CA LEU A 85 -1.81 4.87 3.02
C LEU A 85 -3.28 5.28 3.04
N THR A 86 -3.86 5.51 1.87
CA THR A 86 -5.31 5.54 1.70
C THR A 86 -5.77 4.17 1.22
N TRP A 87 -6.60 3.51 2.02
CA TRP A 87 -7.09 2.17 1.76
C TRP A 87 -8.63 2.15 1.84
N PRO A 88 -9.33 2.18 0.69
CA PRO A 88 -10.79 2.25 0.67
C PRO A 88 -11.45 1.07 1.39
N VAL A 89 -12.56 1.34 2.07
CA VAL A 89 -13.39 0.29 2.68
C VAL A 89 -14.31 -0.29 1.61
N CYS A 90 -14.29 -1.63 1.46
CA CYS A 90 -15.33 -2.31 0.69
C CYS A 90 -16.65 -2.27 1.48
N THR A 91 -17.61 -1.51 0.98
CA THR A 91 -18.97 -1.40 1.55
C THR A 91 -19.98 -2.32 0.86
N SER A 92 -19.51 -3.15 -0.08
CA SER A 92 -20.35 -4.10 -0.81
C SER A 92 -20.91 -5.16 0.13
N PHE A 93 -22.19 -5.49 -0.05
CA PHE A 93 -22.78 -6.64 0.61
C PHE A 93 -22.51 -7.96 -0.14
N TRP A 94 -22.14 -7.88 -1.43
CA TRP A 94 -21.84 -9.04 -2.28
C TRP A 94 -20.38 -9.45 -2.17
N GLU A 95 -19.49 -8.48 -2.00
CA GLU A 95 -18.05 -8.69 -2.05
C GLU A 95 -17.46 -8.57 -0.66
N LYS A 96 -16.47 -9.43 -0.36
CA LYS A 96 -15.71 -9.36 0.87
C LYS A 96 -14.23 -9.54 0.53
N PRO A 97 -13.43 -8.46 0.53
CA PRO A 97 -11.99 -8.57 0.38
C PRO A 97 -11.40 -9.49 1.43
N LEU A 98 -10.35 -10.21 1.04
CA LEU A 98 -9.57 -10.98 2.00
C LEU A 98 -8.87 -10.02 2.95
N PRO A 99 -8.73 -10.37 4.24
CA PRO A 99 -7.88 -9.60 5.13
C PRO A 99 -6.43 -9.62 4.60
N PRO A 100 -5.64 -8.56 4.87
CA PRO A 100 -4.23 -8.56 4.53
C PRO A 100 -3.51 -9.71 5.25
N GLU A 101 -2.41 -10.18 4.66
CA GLU A 101 -1.63 -11.30 5.21
C GLU A 101 -1.04 -10.99 6.60
N SER A 102 -0.83 -9.71 6.91
CA SER A 102 -0.40 -9.23 8.22
C SER A 102 -0.96 -7.84 8.51
N ASP A 103 -0.94 -7.43 9.78
CA ASP A 103 -1.38 -6.13 10.27
C ASP A 103 -0.22 -5.16 10.56
N HIS A 104 1.03 -5.59 10.35
CA HIS A 104 2.22 -4.89 10.84
C HIS A 104 2.39 -3.48 10.24
N PHE A 105 1.88 -3.29 9.03
CA PHE A 105 1.91 -2.01 8.32
C PHE A 105 1.03 -0.94 8.97
N LEU A 106 0.01 -1.33 9.74
CA LEU A 106 -0.91 -0.41 10.40
C LEU A 106 -0.21 0.45 11.46
N GLU A 107 0.87 -0.06 12.08
CA GLU A 107 1.66 0.69 13.08
C GLU A 107 2.79 1.51 12.43
N ALA A 108 3.07 1.29 11.15
CA ALA A 108 4.20 1.91 10.44
C ALA A 108 3.77 3.03 9.48
N LEU A 109 2.50 3.04 9.04
CA LEU A 109 1.95 4.00 8.10
C LEU A 109 0.84 4.83 8.74
N ASP A 110 0.68 6.06 8.28
CA ASP A 110 -0.54 6.85 8.53
C ASP A 110 -1.66 6.28 7.64
N VAL A 111 -2.62 5.54 8.22
CA VAL A 111 -3.65 4.83 7.44
C VAL A 111 -4.99 5.56 7.49
N SER A 112 -5.45 6.04 6.32
CA SER A 112 -6.82 6.50 6.10
C SER A 112 -7.66 5.38 5.47
N ARG A 113 -8.91 5.27 5.94
CA ARG A 113 -9.93 4.30 5.49
C ARG A 113 -11.15 5.01 4.89
N ASP A 114 -10.97 6.26 4.47
CA ASP A 114 -12.01 7.10 3.85
C ASP A 114 -12.48 6.54 2.49
#